data_AF-A0A2P6N7I9-F1
#
_entry.id   AF-A0A2P6N7I9-F1
#
_cell.length_a   1.000
_cell.length_b   1.000
_cell.length_c   1.000
_cell.angle_alpha   90.00
_cell.angle_beta   90.00
_cell.angle_gamma   90.00
#
_symmetry.space_group_name_H-M   'P 1'
#
loop_
_entity.id
_entity.type
_entity.pdbx_description
1 polymer ?
#
loop_
_entity_poly.entity_id
_entity_poly.type
_entity_poly.pdbx_seq_one_letter_code
_entity_poly.pdbx_strand_id
1 'polypeptide(L)' 'MVSQLEQLQQQQQQLQQDLVRSRIKVSEACADLVAFCAKVDDPFDPACTQPNPFKVKAGGVCTIL' A
#
# COMPACT_ATOMS: atom_id res chain seq x y z
N MET A 1 -25.79 -30.16 2.23
CA MET A 1 -26.10 -29.03 1.33
C MET A 1 -26.61 -27.91 2.21
N VAL A 2 -25.91 -26.77 2.25
CA VAL A 2 -26.38 -25.60 3.00
C VAL A 2 -27.69 -25.15 2.36
N SER A 3 -28.75 -25.05 3.15
CA SER A 3 -30.04 -24.62 2.66
C SER A 3 -29.97 -23.15 2.23
N GLN A 4 -30.78 -22.75 1.25
CA GLN A 4 -30.85 -21.35 0.81
C GLN A 4 -31.17 -20.39 1.99
N LEU A 5 -31.89 -20.90 2.99
CA LEU A 5 -32.22 -20.16 4.21
C LEU A 5 -30.99 -19.88 5.08
N GLU A 6 -30.11 -20.86 5.27
CA GLU A 6 -28.84 -20.68 6.01
C GLU A 6 -27.90 -19.69 5.30
N GLN A 7 -27.87 -19.71 3.96
CA GLN A 7 -27.10 -18.73 3.18
C GLN A 7 -27.62 -17.30 3.37
N LEU A 8 -28.95 -17.11 3.32
CA LEU A 8 -29.56 -15.81 3.52
C LEU A 8 -29.35 -15.28 4.95
N GLN A 9 -29.39 -16.16 5.95
CA GLN A 9 -29.11 -15.79 7.34
C GLN A 9 -27.65 -15.35 7.52
N GLN A 10 -26.70 -16.05 6.90
CA GLN A 10 -25.29 -15.63 6.91
C GLN A 10 -25.08 -14.28 6.23
N GLN A 11 -25.69 -14.07 5.05
CA GLN A 11 -25.61 -12.79 4.35
C GLN A 11 -26.24 -11.65 5.15
N GLN A 12 -27.37 -11.91 5.83
CA GLN A 12 -28.01 -10.92 6.70
C GLN A 12 -27.10 -10.53 7.86
N GLN A 13 -26.48 -11.51 8.53
CA GLN A 13 -25.53 -11.24 9.62
C GLN A 13 -24.32 -10.43 9.13
N GLN A 14 -23.79 -10.77 7.95
CA GLN A 14 -22.66 -10.05 7.36
C GLN A 14 -23.02 -8.59 7.04
N LEU A 15 -24.17 -8.35 6.41
CA LEU A 15 -24.63 -7.00 6.09
C LEU A 15 -24.89 -6.16 7.35
N GLN A 16 -25.42 -6.78 8.42
CA GLN A 16 -25.60 -6.11 9.70
C GLN A 16 -24.25 -5.69 10.31
N GLN A 17 -23.24 -6.56 10.24
CA GLN A 17 -21.89 -6.22 10.70
C GLN A 17 -21.27 -5.07 9.89
N ASP A 18 -21.42 -5.08 8.56
CA ASP A 18 -20.88 -4.05 7.68
C ASP A 18 -21.55 -2.68 7.85
N LEU A 19 -22.81 -2.65 8.29
CA LEU A 19 -23.52 -1.41 8.61
C LEU A 19 -23.05 -0.78 9.91
N VAL A 20 -22.70 -1.59 10.92
CA VAL A 20 -22.24 -1.09 12.24
C VAL A 20 -20.77 -0.65 12.19
N ARG A 21 -20.02 -1.03 11.16
CA ARG A 21 -18.62 -0.65 11.00
C ARG A 21 -18.45 0.87 10.97
N SER A 22 -17.61 1.40 11.87
CA SER A 22 -17.28 2.82 11.89
C SER A 22 -16.54 3.21 10.61
N ARG A 23 -16.93 4.36 10.05
CA ARG A 23 -16.33 4.94 8.84
C ARG A 23 -15.80 6.32 9.16
N ILE A 24 -14.61 6.62 8.67
CA ILE A 24 -14.03 7.97 8.72
C ILE A 24 -14.41 8.75 7.47
N LYS A 25 -14.26 10.08 7.51
CA LYS A 25 -14.47 10.89 6.31
C LYS A 25 -13.39 10.56 5.28
N VAL A 26 -13.76 10.48 4.02
CA VAL A 26 -12.80 10.21 2.93
C VAL A 26 -11.69 11.26 2.92
N SER A 27 -12.02 12.53 3.21
CA SER A 27 -11.05 13.60 3.34
C SER A 27 -9.98 13.35 4.40
N GLU A 28 -10.37 12.76 5.53
CA GLU A 28 -9.48 12.42 6.64
C GLU A 28 -8.56 11.25 6.25
N ALA A 29 -9.13 10.19 5.67
CA ALA A 29 -8.37 9.07 5.14
C ALA A 29 -7.33 9.52 4.08
N CYS A 30 -7.71 10.42 3.17
CA CYS A 30 -6.79 10.98 2.18
C CYS A 30 -5.69 11.83 2.82
N ALA A 31 -6.03 12.62 3.84
CA ALA A 31 -5.02 13.41 4.57
C ALA A 31 -3.98 12.50 5.23
N ASP A 32 -4.40 11.40 5.84
CA ASP A 32 -3.50 10.42 6.45
C ASP A 32 -2.59 9.76 5.41
N LEU A 33 -3.14 9.38 4.24
CA LEU A 33 -2.37 8.81 3.14
C LEU A 33 -1.31 9.79 2.61
N VAL A 34 -1.68 11.05 2.40
CA VAL A 34 -0.73 12.08 1.96
C VAL A 34 0.36 12.31 3.01
N ALA A 35 -0.02 12.39 4.29
CA ALA A 35 0.92 12.56 5.39
C ALA A 35 1.87 11.37 5.54
N PHE A 36 1.41 10.15 5.25
CA PHE A 36 2.25 8.96 5.22
C PHE A 36 3.26 9.02 4.07
N CYS A 37 2.80 9.28 2.84
CA CYS A 37 3.68 9.40 1.67
C CYS A 37 4.74 10.49 1.83
N ALA A 38 4.43 11.59 2.53
CA ALA A 38 5.40 12.67 2.77
C ALA A 38 6.52 12.32 3.76
N LYS A 39 6.37 11.27 4.57
CA LYS A 39 7.35 10.87 5.61
C LYS A 39 8.24 9.71 5.19
N VAL A 40 7.82 8.95 4.20
CA VAL A 40 8.53 7.75 3.75
C VAL A 40 9.40 8.12 2.56
N ASP A 41 10.71 8.04 2.73
CA ASP A 41 11.65 8.19 1.62
C ASP A 41 11.50 6.98 0.69
N ASP A 42 10.94 7.21 -0.50
CA ASP A 42 10.82 6.18 -1.54
C ASP A 42 12.13 6.10 -2.34
N PRO A 43 12.86 4.97 -2.33
CA PRO A 43 14.08 4.78 -3.11
C PRO A 43 13.85 4.80 -4.64
N PHE A 44 12.60 4.71 -5.08
CA PHE A 44 12.21 4.85 -6.48
C PHE A 44 11.69 6.24 -6.84
N ASP A 45 11.54 7.15 -5.88
CA ASP A 45 11.25 8.55 -6.19
C ASP A 45 12.46 9.15 -6.95
N PRO A 46 12.25 9.77 -8.13
CA PRO A 46 13.33 10.43 -8.86
C PRO A 46 14.06 11.52 -8.06
N ALA A 47 13.44 12.09 -7.03
CA ALA A 47 14.06 13.06 -6.12
C ALA A 47 14.87 12.40 -4.98
N CYS A 48 14.85 11.07 -4.85
CA CYS A 48 15.53 10.36 -3.80
C CYS A 48 17.05 10.52 -3.90
N THR A 49 17.66 11.11 -2.88
CA THR A 49 19.12 11.33 -2.81
C THR A 49 19.86 10.18 -2.14
N GLN A 50 19.16 9.12 -1.71
CA GLN A 50 19.76 7.97 -1.07
C GLN A 50 20.70 7.25 -2.06
N PRO A 51 21.91 6.83 -1.61
CA PRO A 51 22.85 6.16 -2.49
C PRO A 51 22.31 4.79 -2.90
N ASN A 52 22.10 4.57 -4.21
CA ASN A 52 21.67 3.28 -4.74
C ASN A 52 22.81 2.24 -4.58
N PRO A 53 22.65 1.18 -3.74
CA PRO A 53 23.67 0.17 -3.51
C PRO A 53 23.93 -0.73 -4.73
N PHE A 54 23.00 -0.75 -5.70
CA PHE A 54 23.11 -1.47 -6.96
C PHE A 54 23.67 -0.60 -8.10
N LYS A 55 24.09 0.64 -7.81
CA LYS A 55 24.75 1.47 -8.81
C LYS A 55 26.07 0.81 -9.19
N VAL A 56 26.08 0.15 -10.34
CA VAL A 56 27.28 -0.47 -10.91
C VAL A 56 28.35 0.61 -11.00
N LYS A 57 29.51 0.39 -10.36
CA LYS A 57 30.64 1.31 -10.43
C LYS A 57 31.00 1.46 -11.91
N ALA A 58 30.76 2.64 -12.48
CA ALA A 58 31.25 2.95 -13.81
C ALA A 58 32.79 2.95 -13.75
N GLY A 59 33.42 2.00 -14.44
CA GLY A 59 34.86 2.04 -14.74
C GLY A 59 35.69 0.96 -14.05
N GLY A 60 35.75 -0.22 -14.65
CA GLY A 60 37.00 -0.95 -14.77
C GLY A 60 37.64 -0.57 -16.10
N VAL A 61 38.61 0.34 -16.11
CA VAL A 61 39.42 0.59 -17.31
C VAL A 61 40.35 -0.62 -17.46
N CYS A 62 40.07 -1.47 -18.44
CA CYS A 62 41.01 -2.51 -18.87
C CYS A 62 42.08 -1.85 -19.75
N THR A 63 43.22 -1.47 -19.16
CA THR A 63 44.43 -1.23 -19.95
C THR A 63 45.07 -2.60 -20.23
N ILE A 64 44.80 -3.13 -21.42
CA ILE A 64 45.61 -4.21 -22.00
C ILE A 64 46.98 -3.57 -22.32
N LEU A 65 48.00 -3.93 -21.53
CA LEU A 65 49.42 -3.74 -21.88
C LEU A 65 49.90 -4.98 -22.61
#